data_AF-A0A2M9PWE0-F1
#
_entry.id   AF-A0A2M9PWE0-F1
#
_cell.length_a   1.000
_cell.length_b   1.000
_cell.length_c   1.000
_cell.angle_alpha   90.00
_cell.angle_beta   90.00
_cell.angle_gamma   90.00
#
_symmetry.space_group_name_H-M   'P 1'
#
loop_
_entity.id
_entity.type
_entity.pdbx_description
1 polymer ?
#
loop_
_entity_poly.entity_id
_entity_poly.type
_entity_poly.pdbx_seq_one_letter_code
_entity_poly.pdbx_strand_id
1 'polypeptide(L)'
;KDYQVSIEFIGENTTDLVECQKVKDEFLQLIERMGASSMKQTVSLDLSHIGLSINAELAYKHLVELARKANQYEITLMISMEESSKTSDILDIYKKVASQFSNVGITLQVHLYRTEEDIQQLIQYPGKVRLVKGAFQEPIDVALQRSEALNERYLLFAEQLINANHPISIATHDDVLIQEMEQRQYFNQSNVEIEMLYGIRPDLIHQLKAKGCRCKVYLTYGSEWYLYLCHRLAEYPENLFLAIADIINPSIVTRSEGY
;
A
#
# COMPACT_ATOMS: atom_id res chain seq x y z
N LYS A 1 -4.92 -11.73 -16.91
CA LYS A 1 -3.65 -12.32 -16.41
C LYS A 1 -3.77 -12.75 -14.93
N ASP A 2 -4.99 -12.88 -14.39
CA ASP A 2 -5.32 -13.40 -13.05
C ASP A 2 -4.51 -12.81 -11.88
N TYR A 3 -4.06 -11.56 -12.02
CA TYR A 3 -3.53 -10.77 -10.91
C TYR A 3 -4.69 -10.19 -10.13
N GLN A 4 -4.54 -10.15 -8.80
CA GLN A 4 -5.35 -9.25 -8.00
C GLN A 4 -4.89 -7.81 -8.23
N VAL A 5 -5.77 -6.85 -7.94
CA VAL A 5 -5.46 -5.43 -8.14
C VAL A 5 -5.79 -4.64 -6.88
N SER A 6 -4.94 -3.69 -6.55
CA SER A 6 -5.25 -2.59 -5.64
C SER A 6 -5.34 -1.32 -6.47
N ILE A 7 -6.50 -0.67 -6.50
CA ILE A 7 -6.72 0.54 -7.28
C ILE A 7 -6.76 1.73 -6.32
N GLU A 8 -6.04 2.79 -6.64
CA GLU A 8 -6.09 4.04 -5.89
C GLU A 8 -6.44 5.21 -6.80
N PHE A 9 -7.45 5.99 -6.40
CA PHE A 9 -7.66 7.34 -6.91
C PHE A 9 -6.67 8.25 -6.18
N ILE A 10 -5.62 8.65 -6.89
CA ILE A 10 -4.49 9.29 -6.24
C ILE A 10 -4.78 10.74 -5.88
N GLY A 11 -4.39 11.06 -4.65
CA GLY A 11 -4.31 12.40 -4.10
C GLY A 11 -4.03 12.30 -2.60
N GLU A 12 -3.54 13.40 -2.03
CA GLU A 12 -3.16 13.49 -0.62
C GLU A 12 -3.39 14.93 -0.14
N ASN A 13 -3.48 15.12 1.18
CA ASN A 13 -3.45 16.43 1.81
C ASN A 13 -4.55 17.42 1.37
N THR A 14 -5.76 16.93 1.12
CA THR A 14 -6.89 17.80 0.75
C THR A 14 -7.34 18.64 1.96
N THR A 15 -7.28 19.96 1.81
CA THR A 15 -7.56 20.93 2.89
C THR A 15 -8.88 21.69 2.73
N ASP A 16 -9.63 21.42 1.67
CA ASP A 16 -10.93 22.02 1.41
C ASP A 16 -12.07 21.00 1.63
N LEU A 17 -13.10 21.41 2.37
CA LEU A 17 -14.22 20.54 2.73
C LEU A 17 -15.00 20.06 1.49
N VAL A 18 -15.20 20.94 0.51
CA VAL A 18 -15.95 20.61 -0.71
C VAL A 18 -15.12 19.63 -1.54
N GLU A 19 -13.82 19.82 -1.62
CA GLU A 19 -12.92 18.90 -2.31
C GLU A 19 -12.85 17.52 -1.64
N CYS A 20 -12.70 17.45 -0.31
CA CYS A 20 -12.75 16.16 0.42
C CYS A 20 -14.06 15.40 0.14
N GLN A 21 -15.19 16.12 0.02
CA GLN A 21 -16.48 15.52 -0.32
C GLN A 21 -16.47 14.97 -1.76
N LYS A 22 -15.92 15.70 -2.73
CA LYS A 22 -15.77 15.20 -4.11
C LYS A 22 -14.86 13.96 -4.20
N VAL A 23 -13.75 13.96 -3.47
CA VAL A 23 -12.83 12.82 -3.40
C VAL A 23 -13.54 11.58 -2.85
N LYS A 24 -14.26 11.73 -1.74
CA LYS A 24 -15.08 10.64 -1.20
C LYS A 24 -16.09 10.13 -2.22
N ASP A 25 -16.76 11.03 -2.93
CA ASP A 25 -17.75 10.67 -3.94
C ASP A 25 -17.12 9.95 -5.15
N GLU A 26 -15.89 10.29 -5.53
CA GLU A 26 -15.12 9.55 -6.54
C GLU A 26 -14.80 8.12 -6.06
N PHE A 27 -14.36 7.95 -4.81
CA PHE A 27 -14.15 6.60 -4.24
C PHE A 27 -15.45 5.80 -4.18
N LEU A 28 -16.59 6.42 -3.81
CA LEU A 28 -17.90 5.75 -3.83
C LEU A 28 -18.27 5.27 -5.24
N GLN A 29 -18.04 6.11 -6.25
CA GLN A 29 -18.27 5.75 -7.66
C GLN A 29 -17.35 4.62 -8.12
N LEU A 30 -16.06 4.65 -7.75
CA LEU A 30 -15.11 3.58 -8.05
C LEU A 30 -15.59 2.25 -7.46
N ILE A 31 -15.92 2.23 -6.17
CA ILE A 31 -16.43 1.05 -5.46
C ILE A 31 -17.69 0.50 -6.14
N GLU A 32 -18.60 1.38 -6.55
CA GLU A 32 -19.84 0.98 -7.23
C GLU A 32 -19.58 0.39 -8.63
N ARG A 33 -18.70 1.00 -9.42
CA ARG A 33 -18.31 0.48 -10.75
C ARG A 33 -17.61 -0.88 -10.64
N MET A 34 -16.74 -1.04 -9.65
CA MET A 34 -16.09 -2.31 -9.35
C MET A 34 -17.11 -3.37 -8.93
N GLY A 35 -18.05 -3.02 -8.04
CA GLY A 35 -19.14 -3.88 -7.61
C GLY A 35 -20.04 -4.33 -8.76
N ALA A 36 -20.44 -3.41 -9.63
CA ALA A 36 -21.23 -3.71 -10.84
C ALA A 36 -20.51 -4.65 -11.81
N SER A 37 -19.18 -4.62 -11.80
CA SER A 37 -18.33 -5.51 -12.62
C SER A 37 -17.92 -6.80 -11.88
N SER A 38 -18.47 -7.07 -10.70
CA SER A 38 -18.09 -8.19 -9.81
C SER A 38 -16.59 -8.25 -9.49
N MET A 39 -15.93 -7.09 -9.47
CA MET A 39 -14.50 -6.96 -9.23
C MET A 39 -14.23 -6.86 -7.73
N LYS A 40 -14.18 -8.02 -7.06
CA LYS A 40 -13.88 -8.18 -5.62
C LYS A 40 -12.39 -7.96 -5.34
N GLN A 41 -11.94 -6.72 -5.47
CA GLN A 41 -10.54 -6.32 -5.40
C GLN A 41 -10.31 -5.30 -4.27
N THR A 42 -9.15 -4.65 -4.25
CA THR A 42 -8.80 -3.66 -3.22
C THR A 42 -8.92 -2.24 -3.77
N VAL A 43 -9.46 -1.33 -2.97
CA VAL A 43 -9.39 0.11 -3.16
C VAL A 43 -8.47 0.69 -2.09
N SER A 44 -7.40 1.37 -2.50
CA SER A 44 -6.48 2.07 -1.59
C SER A 44 -6.78 3.56 -1.55
N LEU A 45 -6.54 4.17 -0.39
CA LEU A 45 -6.75 5.59 -0.16
C LEU A 45 -5.88 6.10 0.99
N ASP A 46 -5.52 7.38 0.91
CA ASP A 46 -4.97 8.16 2.02
C ASP A 46 -6.09 8.84 2.82
N LEU A 47 -5.96 8.89 4.15
CA LEU A 47 -6.96 9.56 4.98
C LEU A 47 -6.89 11.08 4.82
N SER A 48 -5.72 11.63 4.52
CA SER A 48 -5.57 13.05 4.18
C SER A 48 -6.33 13.46 2.93
N HIS A 49 -6.49 12.55 1.96
CA HIS A 49 -7.26 12.80 0.74
C HIS A 49 -8.76 12.95 1.04
N ILE A 50 -9.26 12.22 2.03
CA ILE A 50 -10.68 12.23 2.40
C ILE A 50 -11.00 13.08 3.64
N GLY A 51 -10.04 13.86 4.17
CA GLY A 51 -10.34 14.89 5.17
C GLY A 51 -9.50 14.90 6.44
N LEU A 52 -8.51 14.03 6.60
CA LEU A 52 -7.67 14.00 7.81
C LEU A 52 -6.91 15.31 7.99
N SER A 53 -6.49 15.96 6.89
CA SER A 53 -5.82 17.27 6.91
C SER A 53 -6.72 18.42 7.38
N ILE A 54 -8.04 18.20 7.46
CA ILE A 54 -8.99 19.17 8.01
C ILE A 54 -9.28 18.83 9.46
N ASN A 55 -9.76 17.59 9.72
CA ASN A 55 -9.87 17.02 11.06
C ASN A 55 -10.16 15.51 11.02
N ALA A 56 -9.78 14.80 12.08
CA ALA A 56 -9.95 13.36 12.20
C ALA A 56 -11.41 12.88 12.15
N GLU A 57 -12.37 13.68 12.64
CA GLU A 57 -13.80 13.31 12.65
C GLU A 57 -14.39 13.26 11.23
N LEU A 58 -13.96 14.16 10.34
CA LEU A 58 -14.35 14.17 8.94
C LEU A 58 -13.84 12.92 8.22
N ALA A 59 -12.53 12.63 8.34
CA ALA A 59 -11.92 11.43 7.77
C ALA A 59 -12.60 10.16 8.27
N TYR A 60 -12.90 10.08 9.57
CA TYR A 60 -13.64 8.95 10.16
C TYR A 60 -15.02 8.76 9.53
N LYS A 61 -15.83 9.82 9.42
CA LYS A 61 -17.16 9.75 8.80
C LYS A 61 -17.10 9.29 7.34
N HIS A 62 -16.19 9.88 6.56
CA HIS A 62 -15.99 9.51 5.17
C HIS A 62 -15.55 8.05 5.03
N LEU A 63 -14.59 7.61 5.85
CA LEU A 63 -14.13 6.22 5.85
C LEU A 63 -15.25 5.23 6.21
N VAL A 64 -16.11 5.55 7.18
CA VAL A 64 -17.27 4.70 7.53
C VAL A 64 -18.25 4.55 6.36
N GLU A 65 -18.52 5.63 5.62
CA GLU A 65 -19.38 5.58 4.43
C GLU A 65 -18.77 4.69 3.34
N LEU A 66 -17.48 4.88 3.06
CA LEU A 66 -16.73 4.07 2.09
C LEU A 66 -16.69 2.60 2.51
N ALA A 67 -16.36 2.31 3.78
CA ALA A 67 -16.25 0.96 4.31
C ALA A 67 -17.55 0.20 4.17
N ARG A 68 -18.68 0.85 4.51
CA ARG A 68 -20.02 0.27 4.37
C ARG A 68 -20.35 -0.05 2.90
N LYS A 69 -20.08 0.86 1.96
CA LYS A 69 -20.34 0.65 0.53
C LYS A 69 -19.43 -0.46 -0.04
N ALA A 70 -18.15 -0.47 0.32
CA ALA A 70 -17.20 -1.49 -0.12
C ALA A 70 -17.58 -2.88 0.42
N ASN A 71 -18.06 -2.96 1.66
CA ASN A 71 -18.46 -4.22 2.29
C ASN A 71 -19.64 -4.88 1.56
N GLN A 72 -20.56 -4.10 0.98
CA GLN A 72 -21.69 -4.61 0.18
C GLN A 72 -21.24 -5.37 -1.07
N TYR A 73 -20.05 -5.09 -1.58
CA TYR A 73 -19.49 -5.68 -2.80
C TYR A 73 -18.29 -6.59 -2.54
N GLU A 74 -18.01 -6.94 -1.27
CA GLU A 74 -16.83 -7.71 -0.88
C GLU A 74 -15.50 -7.08 -1.36
N ILE A 75 -15.47 -5.74 -1.41
CA ILE A 75 -14.28 -4.96 -1.76
C ILE A 75 -13.52 -4.63 -0.48
N THR A 76 -12.19 -4.84 -0.51
CA THR A 76 -11.31 -4.43 0.58
C THR A 76 -10.98 -2.95 0.43
N LEU A 77 -11.16 -2.16 1.49
CA LEU A 77 -10.50 -0.87 1.60
C LEU A 77 -9.15 -1.06 2.26
N MET A 78 -8.10 -0.46 1.72
CA MET A 78 -6.77 -0.51 2.30
C MET A 78 -6.29 0.90 2.56
N ILE A 79 -6.25 1.28 3.83
CA ILE A 79 -5.76 2.59 4.24
C ILE A 79 -4.25 2.61 4.03
N SER A 80 -3.79 3.56 3.23
CA SER A 80 -2.37 3.84 3.00
C SER A 80 -1.80 4.57 4.22
N MET A 81 -0.52 4.34 4.51
CA MET A 81 0.15 5.00 5.62
C MET A 81 0.99 6.15 5.09
N GLU A 82 0.77 7.31 5.68
CA GLU A 82 1.36 8.59 5.30
C GLU A 82 2.61 8.90 6.15
N GLU A 83 3.04 10.16 6.24
CA GLU A 83 4.17 10.55 7.09
C GLU A 83 3.92 10.27 8.59
N SER A 84 5.02 10.14 9.35
CA SER A 84 5.00 9.71 10.75
C SER A 84 4.15 10.59 11.68
N SER A 85 3.99 11.88 11.33
CA SER A 85 3.17 12.84 12.07
C SER A 85 1.67 12.49 12.06
N LYS A 86 1.19 11.76 11.04
CA LYS A 86 -0.21 11.33 10.89
C LYS A 86 -0.46 9.92 11.41
N THR A 87 0.58 9.12 11.67
CA THR A 87 0.43 7.68 11.99
C THR A 87 -0.53 7.43 13.15
N SER A 88 -0.47 8.23 14.23
CA SER A 88 -1.36 8.05 15.37
C SER A 88 -2.83 8.27 15.00
N ASP A 89 -3.14 9.36 14.29
CA ASP A 89 -4.52 9.66 13.88
C ASP A 89 -5.06 8.59 12.91
N ILE A 90 -4.22 8.15 11.97
CA ILE A 90 -4.57 7.08 11.02
C ILE A 90 -4.91 5.78 11.77
N LEU A 91 -4.08 5.38 12.72
CA LEU A 91 -4.28 4.15 13.49
C LEU A 91 -5.51 4.23 14.38
N ASP A 92 -5.78 5.38 15.02
CA ASP A 92 -6.96 5.56 15.86
C ASP A 92 -8.26 5.50 15.04
N ILE A 93 -8.27 6.11 13.85
CA ILE A 93 -9.39 6.01 12.91
C ILE A 93 -9.56 4.56 12.43
N TYR A 94 -8.47 3.90 12.02
CA TYR A 94 -8.50 2.51 11.59
C TYR A 94 -9.10 1.60 12.65
N LYS A 95 -8.62 1.65 13.90
CA LYS A 95 -9.12 0.80 15.01
C LYS A 95 -10.63 0.96 15.21
N LYS A 96 -11.14 2.21 15.16
CA LYS A 96 -12.58 2.50 15.28
C LYS A 96 -13.39 1.86 14.14
N VAL A 97 -12.90 1.95 12.90
CA VAL A 97 -13.63 1.43 11.72
C VAL A 97 -13.48 -0.09 11.60
N ALA A 98 -12.29 -0.65 11.78
CA ALA A 98 -12.00 -2.08 11.68
C ALA A 98 -12.76 -2.92 12.73
N SER A 99 -13.13 -2.32 13.87
CA SER A 99 -14.00 -2.96 14.86
C SER A 99 -15.43 -3.21 14.35
N GLN A 100 -15.86 -2.47 13.31
CA GLN A 100 -17.19 -2.55 12.71
C GLN A 100 -17.18 -3.20 11.32
N PHE A 101 -16.04 -3.14 10.61
CA PHE A 101 -15.93 -3.55 9.21
C PHE A 101 -14.65 -4.38 8.99
N SER A 102 -14.81 -5.68 8.75
CA SER A 102 -13.67 -6.58 8.52
C SER A 102 -12.99 -6.43 7.15
N ASN A 103 -13.63 -5.70 6.22
CA ASN A 103 -13.10 -5.42 4.89
C ASN A 103 -12.17 -4.19 4.84
N VAL A 104 -11.87 -3.56 5.99
CA VAL A 104 -10.96 -2.42 6.08
C VAL A 104 -9.62 -2.91 6.61
N GLY A 105 -8.56 -2.75 5.81
CA GLY A 105 -7.17 -3.02 6.15
C GLY A 105 -6.35 -1.75 6.30
N ILE A 106 -5.10 -1.91 6.73
CA ILE A 106 -4.15 -0.82 7.00
C ILE A 106 -2.75 -1.14 6.49
N THR A 107 -2.03 -0.13 6.05
CA THR A 107 -0.61 -0.22 5.69
C THR A 107 0.26 0.08 6.90
N LEU A 108 1.35 -0.66 7.10
CA LEU A 108 2.35 -0.41 8.15
C LEU A 108 3.74 -0.29 7.55
N GLN A 109 4.50 0.69 8.02
CA GLN A 109 5.85 0.98 7.53
C GLN A 109 6.88 0.40 8.50
N VAL A 110 7.69 -0.55 8.03
CA VAL A 110 8.64 -1.26 8.91
C VAL A 110 9.80 -0.37 9.38
N HIS A 111 10.04 0.78 8.72
CA HIS A 111 11.10 1.69 9.13
C HIS A 111 10.81 2.46 10.43
N LEU A 112 9.55 2.67 10.81
CA LEU A 112 9.24 3.42 12.04
C LEU A 112 9.51 2.56 13.28
N TYR A 113 10.13 3.13 14.31
CA TYR A 113 10.41 2.38 15.54
C TYR A 113 9.13 1.92 16.26
N ARG A 114 8.05 2.70 16.16
CA ARG A 114 6.74 2.39 16.77
C ARG A 114 6.03 1.17 16.18
N THR A 115 6.40 0.75 14.96
CA THR A 115 5.65 -0.27 14.21
C THR A 115 5.63 -1.62 14.93
N GLU A 116 6.64 -1.95 15.74
CA GLU A 116 6.64 -3.17 16.55
C GLU A 116 5.46 -3.22 17.52
N GLU A 117 5.20 -2.12 18.23
CA GLU A 117 4.07 -2.01 19.15
C GLU A 117 2.74 -1.95 18.38
N ASP A 118 2.70 -1.20 17.27
CA ASP A 118 1.50 -1.08 16.45
C ASP A 118 1.06 -2.46 15.92
N ILE A 119 1.97 -3.32 15.46
CA ILE A 119 1.65 -4.70 15.04
C ILE A 119 0.99 -5.49 16.16
N GLN A 120 1.56 -5.46 17.38
CA GLN A 120 1.00 -6.18 18.53
C GLN A 120 -0.43 -5.72 18.84
N GLN A 121 -0.70 -4.42 18.72
CA GLN A 121 -2.04 -3.87 18.94
C GLN A 121 -3.01 -4.21 17.80
N LEU A 122 -2.53 -4.34 16.56
CA LEU A 122 -3.39 -4.47 15.38
C LEU A 122 -3.79 -5.91 15.06
N ILE A 123 -3.04 -6.92 15.54
CA ILE A 123 -3.36 -8.35 15.34
C ILE A 123 -4.76 -8.73 15.83
N GLN A 124 -5.30 -8.04 16.83
CA GLN A 124 -6.65 -8.30 17.35
C GLN A 124 -7.79 -7.83 16.41
N TYR A 125 -7.47 -7.03 15.39
CA TYR A 125 -8.45 -6.58 14.40
C TYR A 125 -8.41 -7.50 13.18
N PRO A 126 -9.54 -7.74 12.49
CA PRO A 126 -9.60 -8.67 11.36
C PRO A 126 -9.04 -8.11 10.04
N GLY A 127 -8.82 -6.80 9.97
CA GLY A 127 -8.41 -6.11 8.76
C GLY A 127 -7.01 -6.51 8.30
N LYS A 128 -6.85 -6.71 6.99
CA LYS A 128 -5.56 -7.08 6.38
C LYS A 128 -4.49 -6.02 6.65
N VAL A 129 -3.27 -6.45 6.96
CA VAL A 129 -2.10 -5.57 7.03
C VAL A 129 -1.31 -5.60 5.72
N ARG A 130 -1.10 -4.44 5.10
CA ARG A 130 -0.10 -4.27 4.04
C ARG A 130 1.21 -3.84 4.68
N LEU A 131 2.29 -4.60 4.49
CA LEU A 131 3.60 -4.29 5.03
C LEU A 131 4.48 -3.63 3.96
N VAL A 132 5.07 -2.48 4.26
CA VAL A 132 5.97 -1.73 3.36
C VAL A 132 7.25 -1.33 4.08
N LYS A 133 8.31 -0.99 3.35
CA LYS A 133 9.51 -0.38 3.97
C LYS A 133 9.21 0.97 4.62
N GLY A 134 8.46 1.81 3.90
CA GLY A 134 8.29 3.23 4.21
C GLY A 134 8.79 4.07 3.03
N ALA A 135 7.95 5.00 2.57
CA ALA A 135 8.22 5.85 1.42
C ALA A 135 8.73 7.24 1.80
N PHE A 136 8.43 7.69 3.02
CA PHE A 136 8.76 9.03 3.50
C PHE A 136 10.17 9.12 4.08
N GLN A 137 10.78 10.28 3.92
CA GLN A 137 12.04 10.62 4.59
C GLN A 137 11.72 11.12 5.99
N GLU A 138 12.08 10.31 6.99
CA GLU A 138 11.76 10.56 8.39
C GLU A 138 13.03 10.88 9.21
N PRO A 139 12.90 11.62 10.32
CA PRO A 139 14.01 11.84 11.26
C PRO A 139 14.58 10.52 11.81
N ILE A 140 15.90 10.49 12.07
CA ILE A 140 16.61 9.26 12.49
C ILE A 140 16.21 8.74 13.88
N ASP A 141 15.64 9.62 14.71
CA ASP A 141 15.06 9.31 16.01
C ASP A 141 13.66 8.70 15.93
N VAL A 142 13.00 8.81 14.77
CA VAL A 142 11.66 8.25 14.51
C VAL A 142 11.71 7.00 13.63
N ALA A 143 12.68 6.94 12.70
CA ALA A 143 12.78 5.85 11.73
C ALA A 143 14.20 5.32 11.53
N LEU A 144 14.26 4.02 11.25
CA LEU A 144 15.46 3.31 10.81
C LEU A 144 15.72 3.59 9.33
N GLN A 145 16.95 3.95 8.99
CA GLN A 145 17.35 4.16 7.60
C GLN A 145 17.41 2.85 6.82
N ARG A 146 17.33 2.95 5.48
CA ARG A 146 17.47 1.80 4.57
C ARG A 146 18.83 1.13 4.81
N SER A 147 18.78 -0.13 5.24
CA SER A 147 19.93 -0.91 5.67
C SER A 147 19.56 -2.41 5.69
N GLU A 148 20.54 -3.28 5.89
CA GLU A 148 20.31 -4.70 6.13
C GLU A 148 19.45 -4.91 7.40
N ALA A 149 19.68 -4.11 8.45
CA ALA A 149 18.86 -4.13 9.66
C ALA A 149 17.38 -3.80 9.38
N LEU A 150 17.09 -2.93 8.41
CA LEU A 150 15.70 -2.67 7.99
C LEU A 150 15.10 -3.87 7.26
N ASN A 151 15.90 -4.60 6.47
CA ASN A 151 15.45 -5.83 5.81
C ASN A 151 15.15 -6.93 6.82
N GLU A 152 16.02 -7.13 7.81
CA GLU A 152 15.80 -8.07 8.91
C GLU A 152 14.53 -7.73 9.69
N ARG A 153 14.30 -6.44 10.00
CA ARG A 153 13.07 -5.97 10.64
C ARG A 153 11.83 -6.24 9.77
N TYR A 154 11.92 -6.04 8.46
CA TYR A 154 10.82 -6.38 7.55
C TYR A 154 10.46 -7.87 7.67
N LEU A 155 11.46 -8.75 7.58
CA LEU A 155 11.27 -10.20 7.68
C LEU A 155 10.67 -10.60 9.04
N LEU A 156 11.16 -9.99 10.12
CA LEU A 156 10.65 -10.22 11.48
C LEU A 156 9.14 -9.87 11.58
N PHE A 157 8.74 -8.69 11.10
CA PHE A 157 7.35 -8.26 11.17
C PHE A 157 6.43 -9.06 10.24
N ALA A 158 6.92 -9.45 9.06
CA ALA A 158 6.19 -10.36 8.18
C ALA A 158 5.97 -11.72 8.87
N GLU A 159 7.01 -12.28 9.47
CA GLU A 159 6.95 -13.55 10.21
C GLU A 159 5.95 -13.51 11.37
N GLN A 160 5.94 -12.42 12.15
CA GLN A 160 4.99 -12.22 13.26
C GLN A 160 3.54 -12.29 12.77
N LEU A 161 3.20 -11.53 11.71
CA LEU A 161 1.85 -11.52 11.12
C LEU A 161 1.47 -12.87 10.51
N ILE A 162 2.42 -13.53 9.85
CA ILE A 162 2.23 -14.85 9.24
C ILE A 162 1.92 -15.89 10.32
N ASN A 163 2.74 -15.96 11.37
CA ASN A 163 2.60 -16.90 12.47
C ASN A 163 1.32 -16.66 13.29
N ALA A 164 0.85 -15.42 13.36
CA ALA A 164 -0.46 -15.07 13.91
C ALA A 164 -1.65 -15.47 13.00
N ASN A 165 -1.38 -16.05 11.82
CA ASN A 165 -2.35 -16.33 10.77
C ASN A 165 -3.17 -15.09 10.37
N HIS A 166 -2.57 -13.90 10.50
CA HIS A 166 -3.20 -12.63 10.16
C HIS A 166 -3.06 -12.37 8.66
N PRO A 167 -4.10 -11.85 7.95
CA PRO A 167 -3.99 -11.57 6.53
C PRO A 167 -2.95 -10.50 6.25
N ILE A 168 -1.97 -10.82 5.40
CA ILE A 168 -0.86 -9.92 5.08
C ILE A 168 -0.69 -9.75 3.56
N SER A 169 -0.49 -8.50 3.14
CA SER A 169 0.05 -8.14 1.84
C SER A 169 1.50 -7.66 1.99
N ILE A 170 2.44 -8.43 1.46
CA ILE A 170 3.86 -8.10 1.45
C ILE A 170 4.12 -7.18 0.26
N ALA A 171 4.22 -5.87 0.50
CA ALA A 171 4.41 -4.88 -0.56
C ALA A 171 5.89 -4.49 -0.68
N THR A 172 6.59 -5.11 -1.64
CA THR A 172 8.03 -4.88 -1.89
C THR A 172 8.45 -5.29 -3.30
N HIS A 173 9.49 -4.67 -3.83
CA HIS A 173 10.20 -5.08 -5.07
C HIS A 173 11.64 -5.51 -4.79
N ASP A 174 12.01 -5.61 -3.51
CA ASP A 174 13.38 -5.93 -3.10
C ASP A 174 13.65 -7.42 -3.33
N ASP A 175 14.54 -7.74 -4.27
CA ASP A 175 14.88 -9.12 -4.62
C ASP A 175 15.46 -9.89 -3.44
N VAL A 176 16.23 -9.25 -2.55
CA VAL A 176 16.83 -9.90 -1.38
C VAL A 176 15.73 -10.34 -0.43
N LEU A 177 14.79 -9.45 -0.11
CA LEU A 177 13.64 -9.79 0.75
C LEU A 177 12.79 -10.90 0.13
N ILE A 178 12.54 -10.83 -1.18
CA ILE A 178 11.72 -11.83 -1.86
C ILE A 178 12.40 -13.19 -1.85
N GLN A 179 13.69 -13.26 -2.15
CA GLN A 179 14.46 -14.51 -2.10
C GLN A 179 14.46 -15.13 -0.70
N GLU A 180 14.67 -14.31 0.34
CA GLU A 180 14.58 -14.76 1.73
C GLU A 180 13.19 -15.31 2.08
N MET A 181 12.12 -14.64 1.66
CA MET A 181 10.74 -15.10 1.90
C MET A 181 10.37 -16.35 1.10
N GLU A 182 10.94 -16.54 -0.09
CA GLU A 182 10.82 -17.79 -0.85
C GLU A 182 11.51 -18.95 -0.12
N GLN A 183 12.73 -18.75 0.39
CA GLN A 183 13.47 -19.76 1.15
C GLN A 183 12.73 -20.15 2.44
N ARG A 184 12.12 -19.18 3.11
CA ARG A 184 11.28 -19.40 4.30
C ARG A 184 9.87 -19.90 3.99
N GLN A 185 9.53 -20.08 2.71
CA GLN A 185 8.24 -20.57 2.23
C GLN A 185 7.03 -19.72 2.67
N TYR A 186 7.23 -18.41 2.92
CA TYR A 186 6.16 -17.53 3.37
C TYR A 186 5.02 -17.41 2.35
N PHE A 187 5.34 -17.41 1.04
CA PHE A 187 4.32 -17.31 -0.01
C PHE A 187 3.42 -18.55 -0.15
N ASN A 188 3.75 -19.67 0.50
CA ASN A 188 2.90 -20.86 0.53
C ASN A 188 1.79 -20.77 1.59
N GLN A 189 1.96 -19.89 2.58
CA GLN A 189 0.99 -19.70 3.67
C GLN A 189 -0.27 -19.04 3.13
N SER A 190 -1.46 -19.55 3.46
CA SER A 190 -2.74 -19.12 2.85
C SER A 190 -3.16 -17.66 3.10
N ASN A 191 -2.59 -17.04 4.12
CA ASN A 191 -2.84 -15.66 4.55
C ASN A 191 -1.90 -14.63 3.89
N VAL A 192 -0.97 -15.04 3.03
CA VAL A 192 0.06 -14.17 2.43
C VAL A 192 -0.24 -13.82 0.98
N GLU A 193 -0.16 -12.55 0.59
CA GLU A 193 -0.05 -12.16 -0.82
C GLU A 193 1.19 -11.29 -1.03
N ILE A 194 1.79 -11.35 -2.22
CA ILE A 194 2.85 -10.43 -2.62
C ILE A 194 2.22 -9.32 -3.46
N GLU A 195 2.57 -8.08 -3.16
CA GLU A 195 2.04 -6.89 -3.82
C GLU A 195 3.17 -6.04 -4.40
N MET A 196 3.01 -5.64 -5.66
CA MET A 196 3.98 -4.80 -6.38
C MET A 196 3.28 -3.68 -7.13
N LEU A 197 3.98 -2.57 -7.33
CA LEU A 197 3.53 -1.44 -8.12
C LEU A 197 3.45 -1.81 -9.60
N TYR A 198 2.41 -1.36 -10.26
CA TYR A 198 2.25 -1.53 -11.70
C TYR A 198 3.44 -0.90 -12.45
N GLY A 199 4.03 -1.69 -13.36
CA GLY A 199 5.14 -1.25 -14.21
C GLY A 199 6.53 -1.40 -13.59
N ILE A 200 6.66 -1.68 -12.29
CA ILE A 200 7.95 -1.87 -11.62
C ILE A 200 8.26 -3.37 -11.53
N ARG A 201 9.41 -3.77 -12.08
CA ARG A 201 9.86 -5.18 -12.13
C ARG A 201 8.77 -6.16 -12.58
N PRO A 202 8.14 -5.95 -13.75
CA PRO A 202 7.07 -6.84 -14.25
C PRO A 202 7.55 -8.28 -14.48
N ASP A 203 8.85 -8.46 -14.73
CA ASP A 203 9.53 -9.76 -14.76
C ASP A 203 9.39 -10.51 -13.43
N LEU A 204 9.60 -9.81 -12.31
CA LEU A 204 9.64 -10.41 -10.97
C LEU A 204 8.26 -10.88 -10.53
N ILE A 205 7.22 -10.03 -10.65
CA ILE A 205 5.85 -10.44 -10.29
C ILE A 205 5.35 -11.56 -11.20
N HIS A 206 5.77 -11.59 -12.47
CA HIS A 206 5.44 -12.67 -13.39
C HIS A 206 6.08 -13.99 -12.97
N GLN A 207 7.36 -13.97 -12.58
CA GLN A 207 8.05 -15.14 -12.05
C GLN A 207 7.39 -15.68 -10.78
N LEU A 208 7.04 -14.81 -9.83
CA LEU A 208 6.34 -15.19 -8.60
C LEU A 208 4.96 -15.79 -8.90
N LYS A 209 4.21 -15.20 -9.83
CA LYS A 209 2.93 -15.75 -10.28
C LYS A 209 3.09 -17.14 -10.91
N ALA A 210 4.12 -17.34 -11.74
CA ALA A 210 4.43 -18.64 -12.35
C ALA A 210 4.81 -19.71 -11.32
N LYS A 211 5.38 -19.30 -10.18
CA LYS A 211 5.63 -20.17 -9.01
C LYS A 211 4.38 -20.45 -8.16
N GLY A 212 3.22 -19.88 -8.52
CA GLY A 212 1.94 -20.09 -7.82
C GLY A 212 1.65 -19.11 -6.68
N CYS A 213 2.47 -18.08 -6.49
CA CYS A 213 2.22 -17.07 -5.46
C CYS A 213 0.92 -16.29 -5.75
N ARG A 214 0.22 -15.88 -4.68
CA ARG A 214 -0.88 -14.92 -4.78
C ARG A 214 -0.30 -13.53 -5.00
N CYS A 215 -0.39 -13.04 -6.23
CA CYS A 215 0.18 -11.77 -6.65
C CYS A 215 -0.90 -10.70 -6.83
N LYS A 216 -0.64 -9.53 -6.26
CA LYS A 216 -1.42 -8.31 -6.39
C LYS A 216 -0.61 -7.21 -7.04
N VAL A 217 -1.26 -6.43 -7.89
CA VAL A 217 -0.66 -5.27 -8.57
C VAL A 217 -1.34 -4.00 -8.06
N TYR A 218 -0.55 -3.03 -7.63
CA TYR A 218 -1.00 -1.71 -7.21
C TYR A 218 -1.03 -0.76 -8.40
N LEU A 219 -2.20 -0.19 -8.67
CA LEU A 219 -2.47 0.69 -9.80
C LEU A 219 -3.04 2.02 -9.30
N THR A 220 -2.42 3.12 -9.69
CA THR A 220 -2.94 4.47 -9.44
C THR A 220 -3.62 5.02 -10.69
N TYR A 221 -4.66 5.84 -10.48
CA TYR A 221 -5.29 6.66 -11.52
C TYR A 221 -5.70 8.01 -10.95
N GLY A 222 -5.96 8.98 -11.82
CA GLY A 222 -6.36 10.34 -11.42
C GLY A 222 -5.45 11.40 -12.03
N SER A 223 -5.74 12.66 -11.74
CA SER A 223 -4.98 13.81 -12.25
C SER A 223 -3.69 14.09 -11.49
N GLU A 224 -3.57 13.63 -10.24
CA GLU A 224 -2.42 13.89 -9.36
C GLU A 224 -1.33 12.81 -9.45
N TRP A 225 -1.25 12.10 -10.58
CA TRP A 225 -0.24 11.06 -10.81
C TRP A 225 1.20 11.54 -10.66
N TYR A 226 1.46 12.84 -10.80
CA TYR A 226 2.79 13.41 -10.62
C TYR A 226 3.28 13.32 -9.16
N LEU A 227 2.38 13.33 -8.17
CA LEU A 227 2.76 13.15 -6.75
C LEU A 227 3.35 11.75 -6.53
N TYR A 228 2.71 10.72 -7.08
CA TYR A 228 3.25 9.37 -7.10
C TYR A 228 4.63 9.30 -7.75
N LEU A 229 4.79 9.94 -8.92
CA LEU A 229 6.09 9.99 -9.59
C LEU A 229 7.16 10.66 -8.72
N CYS A 230 6.83 11.79 -8.08
CA CYS A 230 7.74 12.51 -7.17
C CYS A 230 8.17 11.63 -6.00
N HIS A 231 7.23 10.94 -5.34
CA HIS A 231 7.56 10.00 -4.26
C HIS A 231 8.46 8.86 -4.75
N ARG A 232 8.21 8.30 -5.94
CA ARG A 232 9.08 7.26 -6.54
C ARG A 232 10.49 7.77 -6.84
N LEU A 233 10.63 9.00 -7.30
CA LEU A 233 11.94 9.63 -7.55
C LEU A 233 12.67 9.95 -6.24
N ALA A 234 11.93 10.38 -5.21
CA ALA A 234 12.49 10.74 -3.92
C ALA A 234 12.97 9.52 -3.10
N GLU A 235 12.35 8.35 -3.29
CA GLU A 235 12.73 7.12 -2.58
C GLU A 235 14.20 6.71 -2.79
N TYR A 236 14.78 7.02 -3.96
CA TYR A 236 16.19 6.82 -4.27
C TYR A 236 16.67 7.93 -5.21
N PRO A 237 17.56 8.86 -4.78
CA PRO A 237 18.05 9.95 -5.64
C PRO A 237 18.69 9.48 -6.96
N GLU A 238 19.19 8.24 -7.02
CA GLU A 238 19.69 7.62 -8.26
C GLU A 238 18.60 7.45 -9.32
N ASN A 239 17.34 7.25 -8.91
CA ASN A 239 16.19 7.23 -9.81
C ASN A 239 16.01 8.57 -10.52
N LEU A 240 16.43 9.69 -9.91
CA LEU A 240 16.39 11.00 -10.56
C LEU A 240 17.39 11.08 -11.71
N PHE A 241 18.60 10.55 -11.54
CA PHE A 241 19.59 10.48 -12.62
C PHE A 241 19.11 9.58 -13.76
N LEU A 242 18.50 8.43 -13.45
CA LEU A 242 17.91 7.53 -14.43
C LEU A 242 16.73 8.18 -15.17
N ALA A 243 15.82 8.86 -14.46
CA ALA A 243 14.69 9.55 -15.09
C ALA A 243 15.14 10.69 -16.01
N ILE A 244 16.15 11.46 -15.60
CA ILE A 244 16.76 12.49 -16.45
C ILE A 244 17.45 11.85 -17.66
N ALA A 245 18.17 10.74 -17.46
CA ALA A 245 18.81 10.02 -18.56
C ALA A 245 17.80 9.47 -19.57
N ASP A 246 16.66 8.95 -19.12
CA ASP A 246 15.57 8.44 -19.98
C ASP A 246 14.89 9.58 -20.77
N ILE A 247 14.70 10.75 -20.16
CA ILE A 247 14.16 11.95 -20.84
C ILE A 247 15.13 12.44 -21.92
N ILE A 248 16.45 12.38 -21.65
CA ILE A 248 17.49 12.86 -22.56
C ILE A 248 17.82 11.83 -23.66
N ASN A 249 17.66 10.53 -23.39
CA ASN A 249 17.95 9.43 -24.31
C ASN A 249 16.80 8.40 -24.37
N PRO A 250 15.66 8.75 -25.01
CA PRO A 250 14.51 7.84 -25.13
C PRO A 250 14.78 6.57 -25.97
N SER A 251 15.96 6.45 -26.61
CA SER A 251 16.34 5.37 -27.52
C SER A 251 17.08 4.19 -26.86
N ILE A 252 17.27 4.16 -25.54
CA ILE A 252 17.93 3.02 -24.86
C ILE A 252 16.95 1.84 -24.63
N VAL A 253 15.64 2.07 -24.66
CA VAL A 253 14.62 1.03 -24.39
C VAL A 253 14.31 0.12 -25.61
N THR A 254 14.78 0.45 -26.81
CA THR A 254 14.50 -0.34 -28.04
C THR A 254 15.62 -1.30 -28.47
N ARG A 255 16.59 -1.61 -27.60
CA ARG A 255 17.73 -2.51 -27.96
C ARG A 255 17.94 -3.75 -27.08
N SER A 256 16.96 -4.15 -26.26
CA SER A 256 17.00 -5.45 -25.55
C SER A 256 16.06 -6.52 -26.11
N GLU A 257 15.39 -6.28 -27.24
CA GLU A 257 14.85 -7.37 -28.08
C GLU A 257 15.92 -7.85 -29.05
N GLY A 258 16.72 -8.81 -28.60
CA GLY A 258 17.69 -9.51 -29.44
C GLY A 258 18.97 -9.84 -28.71
N TYR A 259 18.94 -10.89 -27.88
CA TYR A 259 19.80 -12.08 -27.92
C TYR A 259 19.42 -13.02 -26.77
#